data_AF-V2ISI2-F1
#
_entry.id   AF-V2ISI2-F1
#
_cell.length_a   1.000
_cell.length_b   1.000
_cell.length_c   1.000
_cell.angle_alpha   90.00
_cell.angle_beta   90.00
_cell.angle_gamma   90.00
#
_symmetry.space_group_name_H-M   'P 1'
#
loop_
_entity.id
_entity.type
_entity.pdbx_description
1 polymer ?
#
loop_
_entity_poly.entity_id
_entity_poly.type
_entity_poly.pdbx_seq_one_letter_code
_entity_poly.pdbx_strand_id
1 'polypeptide(L)'
;AEPYVLGVSGGAATGALLAMLTLAPLWTVQAGAAGGALMSMVLVATLARRDLLHPQVPGGHHEAGSRLLLTGVILAAGWGAVITLILSIAPEARLRGMLFWLTGDLGGTASYGLALGTLVLALLLTLPMARALNVMLLGETVARSLGVRVGRVRLSAYLVASLAIAASITTAGSIGFVGLVVPHLVRLAWGNDQRLLLPAAALLGGTLLMAADLIARTAIAPAQLPVGVITALLGVPTFLFLLLRRPR
;
A
#
# COMPACT_ATOMS: atom_id res chain seq x y z
N ALA A 1 -7.18 -3.69 1.82
CA ALA A 1 -6.12 -4.55 1.24
C ALA A 1 -4.82 -3.76 1.29
N GLU A 2 -3.70 -4.42 1.59
CA GLU A 2 -2.38 -3.77 1.66
C GLU A 2 -1.82 -3.48 0.25
N PRO A 3 -1.05 -2.40 0.05
CA PRO A 3 -0.34 -2.14 -1.21
C PRO A 3 0.49 -3.32 -1.73
N TYR A 4 1.14 -4.07 -0.85
CA TYR A 4 1.92 -5.26 -1.19
C TYR A 4 1.08 -6.34 -1.88
N VAL A 5 -0.18 -6.48 -1.46
CA VAL A 5 -1.09 -7.50 -2.00
C VAL A 5 -1.57 -7.14 -3.41
N LEU A 6 -1.50 -5.86 -3.81
CA LEU A 6 -1.88 -5.42 -5.15
C LEU A 6 -0.69 -5.33 -6.12
N GLY A 7 0.50 -5.80 -5.74
CA GLY A 7 1.68 -5.78 -6.60
C GLY A 7 2.29 -4.39 -6.84
N VAL A 8 1.66 -3.32 -6.36
CA VAL A 8 2.10 -1.92 -6.57
C VAL A 8 3.50 -1.69 -5.99
N SER A 9 3.76 -2.20 -4.78
CA SER A 9 5.08 -2.14 -4.17
C SER A 9 6.15 -2.89 -4.96
N GLY A 10 5.79 -4.04 -5.57
CA GLY A 10 6.68 -4.82 -6.43
C GLY A 10 7.01 -4.11 -7.75
N GLY A 11 6.02 -3.48 -8.36
CA GLY A 11 6.22 -2.62 -9.54
C GLY A 11 7.13 -1.44 -9.21
N ALA A 12 6.88 -0.74 -8.11
CA ALA A 12 7.74 0.35 -7.67
C ALA A 12 9.19 -0.11 -7.42
N ALA A 13 9.36 -1.24 -6.74
CA ALA A 13 10.66 -1.83 -6.48
C ALA A 13 11.42 -2.18 -7.75
N THR A 14 10.79 -2.87 -8.69
CA THR A 14 11.45 -3.19 -9.97
C THR A 14 11.85 -1.94 -10.74
N GLY A 15 10.99 -0.94 -10.83
CA GLY A 15 11.31 0.33 -11.48
C GLY A 15 12.46 1.07 -10.81
N ALA A 16 12.50 1.11 -9.48
CA ALA A 16 13.59 1.70 -8.72
C ALA A 16 14.92 0.97 -8.93
N LEU A 17 14.90 -0.36 -8.85
CA LEU A 17 16.10 -1.20 -9.00
C LEU A 17 16.67 -1.13 -10.42
N LEU A 18 15.81 -1.11 -11.45
CA LEU A 18 16.23 -0.88 -12.84
C LEU A 18 16.91 0.49 -12.99
N ALA A 19 16.35 1.54 -12.40
CA ALA A 19 16.99 2.86 -12.41
C ALA A 19 18.35 2.85 -11.70
N MET A 20 18.48 2.15 -10.56
CA MET A 20 19.75 1.99 -9.84
C MET A 20 20.82 1.23 -10.64
N LEU A 21 20.45 0.41 -11.62
CA LEU A 21 21.42 -0.25 -12.52
C LEU A 21 22.07 0.74 -13.50
N THR A 22 21.37 1.82 -13.88
CA THR A 22 21.82 2.74 -14.94
C THR A 22 22.84 3.82 -14.52
N LEU A 23 23.36 3.79 -13.28
CA LEU A 23 24.21 4.85 -12.67
C LEU A 23 23.58 6.26 -12.71
N ALA A 24 22.27 6.33 -12.86
CA ALA A 24 21.57 7.58 -13.02
C ALA A 24 21.35 8.31 -11.67
N PRO A 25 21.19 9.64 -11.68
CA PRO A 25 20.97 10.46 -10.49
C PRO A 25 19.72 10.05 -9.69
N LEU A 26 19.67 10.36 -8.39
CA LEU A 26 18.63 9.91 -7.45
C LEU A 26 17.17 10.14 -7.92
N TRP A 27 16.92 11.17 -8.72
CA TRP A 27 15.59 11.44 -9.28
C TRP A 27 15.11 10.36 -10.26
N THR A 28 16.01 9.64 -10.93
CA THR A 28 15.63 8.52 -11.81
C THR A 28 15.14 7.32 -11.01
N VAL A 29 15.62 7.13 -9.78
CA VAL A 29 15.11 6.09 -8.88
C VAL A 29 13.66 6.41 -8.49
N GLN A 30 13.37 7.67 -8.14
CA GLN A 30 12.00 8.09 -7.83
C GLN A 30 11.08 8.01 -9.05
N ALA A 31 11.55 8.44 -10.23
CA ALA A 31 10.80 8.33 -11.48
C ALA A 31 10.57 6.87 -11.89
N GLY A 32 11.58 6.00 -11.74
CA GLY A 32 11.49 4.57 -11.98
C GLY A 32 10.49 3.91 -11.03
N ALA A 33 10.55 4.22 -9.74
CA ALA A 33 9.59 3.76 -8.75
C ALA A 33 8.17 4.21 -9.08
N ALA A 34 7.97 5.48 -9.44
CA ALA A 34 6.68 6.00 -9.84
C ALA A 34 6.15 5.29 -11.10
N GLY A 35 6.99 5.15 -12.13
CA GLY A 35 6.63 4.47 -13.37
C GLY A 35 6.30 2.99 -13.17
N GLY A 36 7.08 2.29 -12.36
CA GLY A 36 6.83 0.90 -12.00
C GLY A 36 5.56 0.71 -11.18
N ALA A 37 5.29 1.61 -10.23
CA ALA A 37 4.04 1.62 -9.46
C ALA A 37 2.83 1.83 -10.39
N LEU A 38 2.90 2.84 -11.27
CA LEU A 38 1.85 3.14 -12.25
C LEU A 38 1.61 1.96 -13.21
N MET A 39 2.67 1.35 -13.73
CA MET A 39 2.57 0.16 -14.56
C MET A 39 1.84 -0.97 -13.83
N SER A 40 2.20 -1.24 -12.57
CA SER A 40 1.50 -2.27 -11.79
C SER A 40 0.04 -1.92 -11.53
N MET A 41 -0.28 -0.65 -11.27
CA MET A 41 -1.68 -0.19 -11.13
C MET A 41 -2.47 -0.37 -12.41
N VAL A 42 -1.89 -0.03 -13.57
CA VAL A 42 -2.54 -0.21 -14.87
C VAL A 42 -2.74 -1.69 -15.17
N LEU A 43 -1.76 -2.55 -14.86
CA LEU A 43 -1.91 -4.01 -15.01
C LEU A 43 -3.05 -4.55 -14.15
N VAL A 44 -3.12 -4.19 -12.87
CA VAL A 44 -4.23 -4.60 -12.00
C VAL A 44 -5.55 -4.03 -12.51
N ALA A 45 -5.60 -2.76 -12.90
CA ALA A 45 -6.82 -2.13 -13.39
C ALA A 45 -7.32 -2.72 -14.70
N THR A 46 -6.43 -3.18 -15.60
CA THR A 46 -6.79 -3.83 -16.87
C THR A 46 -7.22 -5.28 -16.65
N LEU A 47 -6.48 -6.04 -15.84
CA LEU A 47 -6.80 -7.44 -15.52
C LEU A 47 -8.08 -7.57 -14.69
N ALA A 48 -8.28 -6.67 -13.71
CA ALA A 48 -9.47 -6.63 -12.87
C ALA A 48 -10.57 -5.71 -13.42
N ARG A 49 -10.44 -5.20 -14.66
CA ARG A 49 -11.38 -4.22 -15.24
C ARG A 49 -12.82 -4.72 -15.23
N ARG A 50 -13.01 -6.00 -15.53
CA ARG A 50 -14.33 -6.65 -15.54
C ARG A 50 -14.93 -6.68 -14.14
N ASP A 51 -14.16 -7.08 -13.12
CA ASP A 51 -14.62 -7.12 -11.72
C ASP A 51 -14.82 -5.72 -11.10
N LEU A 52 -14.09 -4.71 -11.59
CA LEU A 52 -14.19 -3.32 -11.15
C LEU A 52 -15.40 -2.58 -11.76
N LEU A 53 -15.66 -2.76 -13.06
CA LEU A 53 -16.68 -2.00 -13.81
C LEU A 53 -18.02 -2.73 -13.95
N HIS A 54 -17.98 -4.05 -14.14
CA HIS A 54 -19.15 -4.89 -14.35
C HIS A 54 -19.08 -6.12 -13.43
N PRO A 55 -19.46 -5.99 -12.15
CA PRO A 55 -19.70 -7.14 -11.29
C PRO A 55 -20.95 -7.90 -11.81
N GLN A 56 -20.79 -8.65 -12.90
CA GLN A 56 -21.61 -9.77 -13.29
C GLN A 56 -21.00 -10.94 -12.49
N VAL A 57 -21.70 -11.61 -11.59
CA VAL A 57 -22.73 -12.61 -11.87
C VAL A 57 -23.63 -12.83 -10.62
N PRO A 58 -24.89 -13.29 -10.81
CA PRO A 58 -25.79 -13.76 -9.76
C PRO A 58 -25.14 -14.82 -8.85
N GLY A 59 -25.07 -14.54 -7.54
CA GLY A 59 -24.67 -15.52 -6.53
C GLY A 59 -23.30 -15.28 -5.90
N GLY A 60 -23.25 -14.39 -4.90
CA GLY A 60 -22.27 -14.52 -3.80
C GLY A 60 -21.05 -13.59 -3.84
N HIS A 61 -20.89 -12.85 -2.73
CA HIS A 61 -19.77 -11.94 -2.39
C HIS A 61 -18.34 -12.54 -2.47
N HIS A 62 -18.18 -13.84 -2.76
CA HIS A 62 -16.91 -14.56 -2.63
C HIS A 62 -16.05 -14.59 -3.90
N GLU A 63 -16.63 -14.47 -5.11
CA GLU A 63 -15.87 -14.66 -6.35
C GLU A 63 -15.14 -13.41 -6.88
N ALA A 64 -15.73 -12.21 -6.73
CA ALA A 64 -15.10 -10.98 -7.21
C ALA A 64 -13.89 -10.56 -6.36
N GLY A 65 -13.95 -10.82 -5.05
CA GLY A 65 -12.82 -10.58 -4.14
C GLY A 65 -11.66 -11.56 -4.35
N SER A 66 -11.97 -12.83 -4.63
CA SER A 66 -10.96 -13.88 -4.81
C SER A 66 -10.16 -13.70 -6.10
N ARG A 67 -10.80 -13.28 -7.21
CA ARG A 67 -10.09 -13.00 -8.48
C ARG A 67 -9.14 -11.81 -8.38
N LEU A 68 -9.56 -10.72 -7.73
CA LEU A 68 -8.70 -9.56 -7.50
C LEU A 68 -7.51 -9.91 -6.59
N LEU A 69 -7.76 -10.68 -5.52
CA LEU A 69 -6.70 -11.20 -4.64
C LEU A 69 -5.74 -12.11 -5.41
N LEU A 70 -6.25 -13.05 -6.20
CA LEU A 70 -5.43 -13.97 -6.99
C LEU A 70 -4.59 -13.21 -8.02
N THR A 71 -5.17 -12.22 -8.71
CA THR A 71 -4.45 -11.34 -9.65
C THR A 71 -3.32 -10.61 -8.93
N GLY A 72 -3.60 -10.06 -7.75
CA GLY A 72 -2.60 -9.39 -6.92
C GLY A 72 -1.45 -10.32 -6.50
N VAL A 73 -1.76 -11.54 -6.05
CA VAL A 73 -0.76 -12.55 -5.66
C VAL A 73 0.11 -12.97 -6.83
N ILE A 74 -0.50 -13.25 -8.00
CA ILE A 74 0.25 -13.60 -9.22
C ILE A 74 1.18 -12.46 -9.64
N LEU A 75 0.68 -11.22 -9.60
CA LEU A 75 1.47 -10.05 -9.96
C LEU A 75 2.62 -9.81 -8.97
N ALA A 76 2.37 -9.98 -7.68
CA ALA A 76 3.40 -9.90 -6.64
C ALA A 76 4.50 -10.96 -6.83
N ALA A 77 4.12 -12.20 -7.16
CA ALA A 77 5.08 -13.26 -7.48
C ALA A 77 5.90 -12.94 -8.74
N GLY A 78 5.25 -12.42 -9.79
CA GLY A 78 5.91 -11.95 -11.01
C GLY A 78 6.92 -10.84 -10.75
N TRP A 79 6.55 -9.83 -9.97
CA TRP A 79 7.48 -8.78 -9.54
C TRP A 79 8.61 -9.34 -8.68
N GLY A 80 8.33 -10.27 -7.77
CA GLY A 80 9.35 -10.93 -6.96
C GLY A 80 10.40 -11.66 -7.80
N ALA A 81 9.99 -12.34 -8.87
CA ALA A 81 10.90 -12.98 -9.81
C ALA A 81 11.79 -11.96 -10.54
N VAL A 82 11.23 -10.84 -10.99
CA VAL A 82 11.99 -9.76 -11.65
C VAL A 82 12.97 -9.08 -10.68
N ILE A 83 12.54 -8.79 -9.45
CA ILE A 83 13.42 -8.25 -8.39
C ILE A 83 14.60 -9.20 -8.16
N THR A 84 14.33 -10.50 -8.01
CA THR A 84 15.36 -11.52 -7.79
C THR A 84 16.34 -11.58 -8.95
N LEU A 85 15.84 -11.53 -10.19
CA LEU A 85 16.67 -11.49 -11.39
C LEU A 85 17.59 -10.25 -11.39
N ILE A 86 17.05 -9.06 -11.11
CA ILE A 86 17.84 -7.82 -11.05
C ILE A 86 18.94 -7.93 -10.00
N LEU A 87 18.62 -8.40 -8.79
CA LEU A 87 19.60 -8.56 -7.72
C LEU A 87 20.69 -9.60 -8.07
N SER A 88 20.34 -10.64 -8.84
CA SER A 88 21.27 -11.69 -9.24
C SER A 88 22.34 -11.21 -10.24
N ILE A 89 22.02 -10.22 -11.07
CA ILE A 89 22.93 -9.65 -12.07
C ILE A 89 23.56 -8.33 -11.62
N ALA A 90 23.15 -7.80 -10.47
CA ALA A 90 23.62 -6.51 -9.97
C ALA A 90 25.06 -6.60 -9.42
N PRO A 91 25.90 -5.58 -9.63
CA PRO A 91 27.23 -5.51 -9.02
C PRO A 91 27.15 -5.49 -7.48
N GLU A 92 28.04 -6.20 -6.79
CA GLU A 92 28.07 -6.31 -5.32
C GLU A 92 28.08 -4.95 -4.61
N ALA A 93 28.79 -3.97 -5.20
CA ALA A 93 28.87 -2.60 -4.67
C ALA A 93 27.51 -1.90 -4.53
N ARG A 94 26.48 -2.33 -5.29
CA ARG A 94 25.13 -1.73 -5.25
C ARG A 94 24.12 -2.55 -4.48
N LEU A 95 24.44 -3.81 -4.20
CA LEU A 95 23.51 -4.75 -3.59
C LEU A 95 23.00 -4.24 -2.24
N ARG A 96 23.90 -3.69 -1.42
CA ARG A 96 23.52 -3.09 -0.13
C ARG A 96 22.51 -1.95 -0.31
N GLY A 97 22.75 -1.00 -1.22
CA GLY A 97 21.84 0.13 -1.47
C GLY A 97 20.48 -0.32 -1.99
N MET A 98 20.46 -1.31 -2.89
CA MET A 98 19.23 -1.92 -3.41
C MET A 98 18.40 -2.59 -2.30
N LEU A 99 19.05 -3.34 -1.40
CA LEU A 99 18.39 -3.97 -0.26
C LEU A 99 17.85 -2.93 0.74
N PHE A 100 18.58 -1.85 0.99
CA PHE A 100 18.09 -0.75 1.82
C PHE A 100 16.85 -0.07 1.21
N TRP A 101 16.83 0.14 -0.10
CA TRP A 101 15.65 0.72 -0.75
C TRP A 101 14.42 -0.19 -0.67
N LEU A 102 14.61 -1.50 -0.87
CA LEU A 102 13.55 -2.50 -0.74
C LEU A 102 12.94 -2.57 0.66
N THR A 103 13.72 -2.22 1.67
CA THR A 103 13.31 -2.28 3.08
C THR A 103 12.80 -0.94 3.64
N GLY A 104 12.84 0.12 2.82
CA GLY A 104 12.31 1.44 3.14
C GLY A 104 13.24 2.27 4.04
N ASP A 105 13.40 3.55 3.72
CA ASP A 105 14.15 4.51 4.53
C ASP A 105 13.50 5.89 4.48
N LEU A 106 13.41 6.54 5.64
CA LEU A 106 12.87 7.89 5.82
C LEU A 106 13.97 8.97 5.84
N GLY A 107 15.24 8.58 5.82
CA GLY A 107 16.40 9.47 5.89
C GLY A 107 16.58 10.41 4.69
N GLY A 108 15.94 10.13 3.55
CA GLY A 108 16.11 10.89 2.30
C GLY A 108 15.07 11.98 2.00
N THR A 109 14.16 12.30 2.92
CA THR A 109 12.99 13.15 2.62
C THR A 109 13.30 14.65 2.64
N ALA A 110 13.61 15.23 1.48
CA ALA A 110 13.92 16.66 1.33
C ALA A 110 12.70 17.59 1.19
N SER A 111 11.47 17.06 1.05
CA SER A 111 10.26 17.89 0.81
C SER A 111 9.03 17.40 1.59
N TYR A 112 8.96 17.79 2.86
CA TYR A 112 7.81 17.54 3.74
C TYR A 112 6.51 18.17 3.21
N GLY A 113 6.62 19.31 2.51
CA GLY A 113 5.47 20.04 1.97
C GLY A 113 4.71 19.25 0.90
N LEU A 114 5.41 18.57 -0.01
CA LEU A 114 4.77 17.73 -1.02
C LEU A 114 4.08 16.53 -0.39
N ALA A 115 4.72 15.87 0.58
CA ALA A 115 4.12 14.74 1.30
C ALA A 115 2.83 15.16 2.04
N LEU A 116 2.86 16.27 2.77
CA LEU A 116 1.67 16.82 3.43
C LEU A 116 0.57 17.20 2.43
N GLY A 117 0.93 17.84 1.32
CA GLY A 117 -0.01 18.18 0.25
C GLY A 117 -0.71 16.95 -0.33
N THR A 118 0.05 15.86 -0.60
CA THR A 118 -0.53 14.60 -1.09
C THR A 118 -1.44 13.92 -0.06
N LEU A 119 -1.09 13.97 1.23
CA LEU A 119 -1.92 13.45 2.31
C LEU A 119 -3.25 14.22 2.40
N VAL A 120 -3.20 15.54 2.42
CA VAL A 120 -4.39 16.39 2.48
C VAL A 120 -5.28 16.14 1.26
N LEU A 121 -4.70 16.08 0.07
CA LEU A 121 -5.44 15.78 -1.16
C LEU A 121 -6.11 14.39 -1.10
N ALA A 122 -5.39 13.36 -0.64
CA ALA A 122 -5.96 12.02 -0.49
C ALA A 122 -7.13 12.00 0.50
N LEU A 123 -7.03 12.71 1.64
CA LEU A 123 -8.13 12.84 2.60
C LEU A 123 -9.32 13.60 2.01
N LEU A 124 -9.09 14.72 1.31
CA LEU A 124 -10.15 15.50 0.67
C LEU A 124 -10.90 14.69 -0.39
N LEU A 125 -10.22 13.81 -1.12
CA LEU A 125 -10.85 12.96 -2.13
C LEU A 125 -11.57 11.74 -1.51
N THR A 126 -11.07 11.18 -0.40
CA THR A 126 -11.63 9.97 0.21
C THR A 126 -12.76 10.23 1.21
N LEU A 127 -12.70 11.31 2.00
CA LEU A 127 -13.70 11.62 3.02
C LEU A 127 -15.14 11.77 2.48
N PRO A 128 -15.39 12.40 1.31
CA PRO A 128 -16.73 12.45 0.72
C PRO A 128 -17.27 11.06 0.38
N MET A 129 -16.38 10.10 0.12
CA MET A 129 -16.73 8.72 -0.22
C MET A 129 -17.02 7.87 1.01
N ALA A 130 -16.65 8.31 2.23
CA ALA A 130 -16.79 7.54 3.46
C ALA A 130 -18.21 7.03 3.70
N ARG A 131 -19.23 7.84 3.38
CA ARG A 131 -20.64 7.42 3.51
C ARG A 131 -20.99 6.27 2.57
N ALA A 132 -20.56 6.37 1.31
CA ALA A 132 -20.80 5.33 0.32
C ALA A 132 -20.04 4.04 0.68
N LEU A 133 -18.81 4.17 1.21
CA LEU A 133 -18.03 3.04 1.71
C LEU A 133 -18.70 2.37 2.90
N ASN A 134 -19.30 3.12 3.84
CA ASN A 134 -20.09 2.56 4.94
C ASN A 134 -21.28 1.74 4.43
N VAL A 135 -22.03 2.27 3.46
CA VAL A 135 -23.19 1.58 2.88
C VAL A 135 -22.76 0.31 2.14
N MET A 136 -21.59 0.32 1.48
CA MET A 136 -21.04 -0.86 0.81
C MET A 136 -20.67 -1.99 1.79
N LEU A 137 -20.46 -1.71 3.09
CA LEU A 137 -20.24 -2.75 4.11
C LEU A 137 -21.49 -3.60 4.36
N LEU A 138 -22.69 -3.07 4.08
CA LEU A 138 -23.96 -3.80 4.22
C LEU A 138 -24.21 -4.80 3.07
N GLY A 139 -23.33 -4.82 2.07
CA GLY A 139 -23.45 -5.64 0.88
C GLY A 139 -23.72 -4.79 -0.37
N GLU A 140 -23.27 -5.29 -1.52
CA GLU A 140 -23.36 -4.53 -2.77
C GLU A 140 -24.78 -4.34 -3.27
N THR A 141 -25.64 -5.34 -3.08
CA THR A 141 -27.04 -5.31 -3.50
C THR A 141 -27.81 -4.23 -2.75
N VAL A 142 -27.61 -4.17 -1.44
CA VAL A 142 -28.17 -3.15 -0.54
C VAL A 142 -27.61 -1.76 -0.90
N ALA A 143 -26.31 -1.66 -1.18
CA ALA A 143 -25.73 -0.38 -1.58
C ALA A 143 -26.30 0.15 -2.90
N ARG A 144 -26.49 -0.73 -3.89
CA ARG A 144 -27.10 -0.35 -5.18
C ARG A 144 -28.57 0.06 -5.01
N SER A 145 -29.35 -0.62 -4.17
CA SER A 145 -30.75 -0.25 -3.92
C SER A 145 -30.88 1.10 -3.19
N LEU A 146 -29.90 1.45 -2.35
CA LEU A 146 -29.80 2.75 -1.69
C LEU A 146 -29.22 3.86 -2.59
N GLY A 147 -29.07 3.60 -3.90
CA GLY A 147 -28.62 4.60 -4.89
C GLY A 147 -27.10 4.79 -4.99
N VAL A 148 -26.30 3.96 -4.31
CA VAL A 148 -24.84 4.03 -4.40
C VAL A 148 -24.37 3.45 -5.74
N ARG A 149 -23.63 4.25 -6.51
CA ARG A 149 -22.96 3.81 -7.74
C ARG A 149 -21.70 3.02 -7.40
N VAL A 150 -21.87 1.78 -6.93
CA VAL A 150 -20.80 0.89 -6.40
C VAL A 150 -19.55 0.86 -7.29
N GLY A 151 -19.70 0.66 -8.60
CA GLY A 151 -18.56 0.64 -9.54
C GLY A 151 -17.77 1.94 -9.57
N ARG A 152 -18.44 3.10 -9.56
CA ARG A 152 -17.78 4.42 -9.54
C ARG A 152 -17.05 4.66 -8.22
N VAL A 153 -17.67 4.32 -7.09
CA VAL A 153 -17.05 4.47 -5.76
C VAL A 153 -15.84 3.55 -5.61
N ARG A 154 -15.95 2.29 -6.06
CA ARG A 154 -14.83 1.36 -6.05
C ARG A 154 -13.66 1.84 -6.90
N LEU A 155 -13.93 2.28 -8.13
CA LEU A 155 -12.90 2.76 -9.04
C LEU A 155 -12.22 4.03 -8.51
N SER A 156 -12.99 5.00 -8.02
CA SER A 156 -12.41 6.22 -7.44
C SER A 156 -11.59 5.93 -6.18
N ALA A 157 -12.06 5.03 -5.30
CA ALA A 157 -11.31 4.65 -4.10
C ALA A 157 -10.00 3.94 -4.47
N TYR A 158 -10.05 3.06 -5.48
CA TYR A 158 -8.86 2.41 -6.02
C TYR A 158 -7.87 3.42 -6.58
N LEU A 159 -8.32 4.38 -7.40
CA LEU A 159 -7.44 5.38 -8.00
C LEU A 159 -6.80 6.31 -6.96
N VAL A 160 -7.57 6.78 -5.99
CA VAL A 160 -7.05 7.65 -4.92
C VAL A 160 -6.09 6.89 -4.01
N ALA A 161 -6.43 5.66 -3.61
CA ALA A 161 -5.54 4.82 -2.81
C ALA A 161 -4.24 4.53 -3.57
N SER A 162 -4.34 4.12 -4.83
CA SER A 162 -3.21 3.91 -5.72
C SER A 162 -2.29 5.14 -5.78
N LEU A 163 -2.84 6.32 -6.06
CA LEU A 163 -2.04 7.55 -6.14
C LEU A 163 -1.35 7.90 -4.82
N ALA A 164 -2.07 7.78 -3.69
CA ALA A 164 -1.49 8.00 -2.36
C ALA A 164 -0.36 7.01 -2.04
N ILE A 165 -0.52 5.74 -2.44
CA ILE A 165 0.50 4.70 -2.30
C ILE A 165 1.73 5.02 -3.14
N ALA A 166 1.57 5.41 -4.41
CA ALA A 166 2.70 5.80 -5.26
C ALA A 166 3.47 6.99 -4.68
N ALA A 167 2.76 8.01 -4.18
CA ALA A 167 3.38 9.15 -3.50
C ALA A 167 4.14 8.72 -2.23
N SER A 168 3.58 7.81 -1.44
CA SER A 168 4.25 7.27 -0.24
C SER A 168 5.49 6.44 -0.58
N ILE A 169 5.43 5.58 -1.60
CA ILE A 169 6.56 4.69 -1.95
C ILE A 169 7.71 5.48 -2.60
N THR A 170 7.39 6.48 -3.42
CA THR A 170 8.41 7.33 -4.05
C THR A 170 9.15 8.21 -3.05
N THR A 171 8.52 8.55 -1.92
CA THR A 171 9.10 9.39 -0.87
C THR A 171 9.85 8.61 0.20
N ALA A 172 9.31 7.47 0.66
CA ALA A 172 9.82 6.72 1.80
C ALA A 172 10.31 5.29 1.46
N GLY A 173 10.23 4.88 0.20
CA GLY A 173 10.47 3.51 -0.22
C GLY A 173 9.31 2.57 0.15
N SER A 174 9.55 1.26 0.04
CA SER A 174 8.51 0.27 0.28
C SER A 174 8.39 -0.06 1.78
N ILE A 175 7.31 0.40 2.41
CA ILE A 175 7.01 0.15 3.83
C ILE A 175 5.72 -0.66 3.96
N GLY A 176 5.81 -1.81 4.62
CA GLY A 176 4.70 -2.75 4.80
C GLY A 176 4.04 -2.69 6.18
N PHE A 177 2.95 -3.44 6.32
CA PHE A 177 2.15 -3.74 7.52
C PHE A 177 1.38 -2.57 8.14
N VAL A 178 1.82 -1.31 7.99
CA VAL A 178 1.12 -0.14 8.57
C VAL A 178 -0.34 -0.07 8.09
N GLY A 179 -0.56 -0.25 6.78
CA GLY A 179 -1.90 -0.23 6.16
C GLY A 179 -2.80 -1.42 6.51
N LEU A 180 -2.27 -2.48 7.11
CA LEU A 180 -3.07 -3.60 7.62
C LEU A 180 -3.36 -3.45 9.10
N VAL A 181 -2.33 -3.18 9.89
CA VAL A 181 -2.38 -3.16 11.36
C VAL A 181 -3.25 -2.00 11.84
N VAL A 182 -2.95 -0.79 11.37
CA VAL A 182 -3.56 0.43 11.93
C VAL A 182 -5.06 0.50 11.71
N PRO A 183 -5.60 0.29 10.50
CA PRO A 183 -7.05 0.31 10.31
C PRO A 183 -7.77 -0.78 11.12
N HIS A 184 -7.11 -1.91 11.39
CA HIS A 184 -7.68 -2.99 12.18
C HIS A 184 -7.73 -2.66 13.67
N LEU A 185 -6.67 -2.06 14.20
CA LEU A 185 -6.64 -1.55 15.57
C LEU A 185 -7.70 -0.45 15.78
N VAL A 186 -7.83 0.47 14.83
CA VAL A 186 -8.87 1.51 14.86
C VAL A 186 -10.27 0.89 14.85
N ARG A 187 -10.52 -0.13 14.01
CA ARG A 187 -11.81 -0.84 14.00
C ARG A 187 -12.13 -1.50 15.34
N LEU A 188 -11.13 -2.08 16.00
CA LEU A 188 -11.31 -2.73 17.29
C LEU A 188 -11.60 -1.70 18.40
N ALA A 189 -11.02 -0.51 18.33
CA ALA A 189 -11.14 0.53 19.35
C ALA A 189 -12.38 1.43 19.18
N TRP A 190 -12.69 1.86 17.95
CA TRP A 190 -13.73 2.85 17.66
C TRP A 190 -14.84 2.36 16.71
N GLY A 191 -14.78 1.11 16.25
CA GLY A 191 -15.77 0.55 15.32
C GLY A 191 -15.48 0.83 13.85
N ASN A 192 -16.43 0.48 12.98
CA ASN A 192 -16.22 0.39 11.53
C ASN A 192 -16.82 1.57 10.72
N ASP A 193 -16.94 2.76 11.31
CA ASP A 193 -17.37 3.96 10.59
C ASP A 193 -16.19 4.56 9.80
N GLN A 194 -16.26 4.51 8.46
CA GLN A 194 -15.23 5.04 7.57
C GLN A 194 -14.98 6.55 7.72
N ARG A 195 -15.95 7.32 8.25
CA ARG A 195 -15.77 8.76 8.49
C ARG A 195 -14.73 9.05 9.55
N LEU A 196 -14.68 8.20 10.58
CA LEU A 196 -13.71 8.28 11.66
C LEU A 196 -12.46 7.46 11.34
N LEU A 197 -12.65 6.28 10.73
CA LEU A 197 -11.56 5.35 10.44
C LEU A 197 -10.53 5.94 9.50
N LEU A 198 -10.93 6.63 8.42
CA LEU A 198 -10.00 7.23 7.47
C LEU A 198 -9.04 8.25 8.11
N PRO A 199 -9.51 9.31 8.81
CA PRO A 199 -8.62 10.27 9.45
C PRO A 199 -7.86 9.65 10.63
N ALA A 200 -8.50 8.79 11.43
CA ALA A 200 -7.83 8.13 12.55
C ALA A 200 -6.71 7.19 12.06
N ALA A 201 -6.92 6.45 10.97
CA ALA A 201 -5.90 5.58 10.40
C ALA A 201 -4.73 6.37 9.78
N ALA A 202 -5.00 7.53 9.18
CA ALA A 202 -3.94 8.40 8.68
C ALA A 202 -3.05 8.93 9.82
N LEU A 203 -3.66 9.43 10.90
CA LEU A 203 -2.94 9.94 12.07
C LEU A 203 -2.19 8.82 12.81
N LEU A 204 -2.88 7.74 13.16
CA LEU A 204 -2.28 6.62 13.90
C LEU A 204 -1.23 5.88 13.06
N GLY A 205 -1.40 5.86 11.74
CA GLY A 205 -0.42 5.33 10.79
C GLY A 205 0.87 6.13 10.81
N GLY A 206 0.75 7.46 10.73
CA GLY A 206 1.90 8.37 10.86
C GLY A 206 2.60 8.22 12.20
N THR A 207 1.86 8.19 13.31
CA THR A 207 2.45 8.03 14.65
C THR A 207 3.14 6.69 14.83
N LEU A 208 2.55 5.60 14.34
CA LEU A 208 3.16 4.26 14.40
C LEU A 208 4.46 4.23 13.59
N LEU A 209 4.44 4.82 12.40
CA LEU A 209 5.61 4.87 11.53
C LEU A 209 6.73 5.73 12.13
N MET A 210 6.40 6.88 12.72
CA MET A 210 7.37 7.70 13.45
C MET A 210 7.99 6.96 14.63
N ALA A 211 7.19 6.22 15.40
CA ALA A 211 7.70 5.41 16.50
C ALA A 211 8.61 4.28 16.00
N ALA A 212 8.25 3.63 14.89
CA ALA A 212 9.08 2.60 14.26
C ALA A 212 10.41 3.17 13.75
N ASP A 213 10.40 4.35 13.13
CA ASP A 213 11.61 5.04 12.66
C ASP A 213 12.53 5.44 13.82
N LEU A 214 11.96 5.94 14.93
CA LEU A 214 12.71 6.24 16.14
C LEU A 214 13.46 5.00 16.65
N ILE A 215 12.75 3.87 16.79
CA ILE A 215 13.35 2.59 17.19
C ILE A 215 14.44 2.16 16.21
N ALA A 216 14.18 2.27 14.90
CA ALA A 216 15.12 1.88 13.85
C ALA A 216 16.44 2.67 13.92
N ARG A 217 16.37 3.96 14.31
CA ARG A 217 17.54 4.84 14.48
C ARG A 217 18.27 4.65 15.80
N THR A 218 17.57 4.31 16.88
CA THR A 218 18.18 4.25 18.22
C THR A 218 18.65 2.84 18.63
N ALA A 219 18.07 1.77 18.06
CA ALA A 219 18.29 0.41 18.55
C ALA A 219 19.75 -0.09 18.39
N ILE A 220 20.44 0.29 17.32
CA ILE A 220 21.81 -0.19 17.02
C ILE A 220 22.73 0.98 16.61
N ALA A 221 22.53 2.16 17.18
CA ALA A 221 23.37 3.32 16.87
C ALA A 221 24.88 2.99 17.08
N PRO A 222 25.78 3.34 16.13
CA PRO A 222 25.61 4.22 14.97
C PRO A 222 25.09 3.57 13.68
N ALA A 223 24.87 2.25 13.66
CA ALA A 223 24.25 1.57 12.52
C ALA A 223 22.74 1.83 12.48
N GLN A 224 22.18 2.01 11.27
CA GLN A 224 20.76 2.26 11.07
C GLN A 224 20.06 0.99 10.56
N LEU A 225 18.96 0.63 11.20
CA LEU A 225 18.09 -0.42 10.70
C LEU A 225 17.07 0.16 9.72
N PRO A 226 16.63 -0.60 8.70
CA PRO A 226 15.52 -0.17 7.86
C PRO A 226 14.20 -0.16 8.64
N VAL A 227 13.42 0.91 8.51
CA VAL A 227 12.15 1.07 9.23
C VAL A 227 11.14 -0.02 8.85
N GLY A 228 11.15 -0.50 7.59
CA GLY A 228 10.25 -1.57 7.13
C GLY A 228 10.48 -2.91 7.83
N VAL A 229 11.69 -3.17 8.32
CA VAL A 229 11.97 -4.37 9.14
C VAL A 229 11.28 -4.25 10.49
N ILE A 230 11.37 -3.07 11.13
CA ILE A 230 10.72 -2.81 12.42
C ILE A 230 9.20 -2.89 12.29
N THR A 231 8.61 -2.29 11.24
CA THR A 231 7.16 -2.37 11.04
C THR A 231 6.68 -3.79 10.75
N ALA A 232 7.46 -4.60 10.05
CA ALA A 232 7.15 -6.02 9.83
C ALA A 232 7.24 -6.84 11.13
N LEU A 233 8.28 -6.62 11.94
CA LEU A 233 8.47 -7.29 13.24
C LEU A 233 7.34 -6.97 14.22
N LEU A 234 6.79 -5.75 14.18
CA LEU A 234 5.62 -5.39 14.98
C LEU A 234 4.31 -5.88 14.35
N GLY A 235 4.21 -5.81 13.03
CA GLY A 235 2.99 -6.09 12.30
C GLY A 235 2.61 -7.56 12.26
N VAL A 236 3.57 -8.46 12.04
CA VAL A 236 3.32 -9.91 11.94
C VAL A 236 2.74 -10.48 13.25
N PRO A 237 3.34 -10.27 14.44
CA PRO A 237 2.77 -10.76 15.70
C PRO A 237 1.41 -10.14 15.99
N THR A 238 1.24 -8.84 15.73
CA THR A 238 -0.04 -8.15 15.96
C THR A 238 -1.14 -8.75 15.08
N PHE A 239 -0.85 -9.01 13.81
CA PHE A 239 -1.83 -9.59 12.89
C PHE A 239 -2.13 -11.06 13.21
N LEU A 240 -1.12 -11.85 13.57
CA LEU A 240 -1.31 -13.24 14.04
C LEU A 240 -2.20 -13.28 15.30
N PHE A 241 -1.94 -12.39 16.26
CA PHE A 241 -2.76 -12.27 17.45
C PHE A 241 -4.21 -11.91 17.13
N LEU A 242 -4.43 -10.97 16.20
CA LEU A 242 -5.77 -10.59 15.75
C LEU A 242 -6.47 -11.74 15.00
N LEU A 243 -5.74 -12.53 14.21
CA LEU A 243 -6.28 -13.69 13.49
C LEU A 243 -6.69 -14.83 14.43
N LEU A 244 -5.90 -15.07 15.48
CA LEU A 244 -6.16 -16.09 16.49
C LEU A 244 -7.28 -15.68 17.46
N ARG A 245 -7.59 -14.39 17.56
CA ARG A 245 -8.76 -13.91 18.28
C ARG A 245 -10.03 -14.23 17.50
N ARG A 246 -10.88 -15.08 18.07
CA ARG A 246 -12.23 -15.31 17.54
C ARG A 246 -12.99 -13.96 17.49
N PRO A 247 -13.66 -13.62 16.38
CA PRO A 247 -14.61 -12.52 16.39
C PRO A 247 -15.69 -12.83 17.42
N ARG A 248 -15.92 -11.90 18.35
CA ARG A 248 -17.08 -11.94 19.25
C ARG A 248 -18.30 -11.45 18.50
#